data_AF-A0A8R1WEI2-F1
#
_entry.id   AF-A0A8R1WEI2-F1
#
_cell.length_a   1.000
_cell.length_b   1.000
_cell.length_c   1.000
_cell.angle_alpha   90.00
_cell.angle_beta   90.00
_cell.angle_gamma   90.00
#
_symmetry.space_group_name_H-M   'P 1'
#
loop_
_entity.id
_entity.type
_entity.pdbx_description
1 polymer ?
#
loop_
_entity_poly.entity_id
_entity_poly.type
_entity_poly.pdbx_seq_one_letter_code
_entity_poly.pdbx_strand_id
1 'polypeptide(L)'
;MAVTRRVYIFGAFLLSVLSVLLTVVAISSDSWVVSTATAEIQSRDSMIRYGLFTGELTLNTLVTPMSNALFMTCLSDFNACALSCKTEENARIIEVEALAQGFRPTPACTAVTEVDQNDPLYPPPVLSYAVYIAVIVVLFVQLAFGLVAASLAILNATKNPTEPIFGLPGCLWANVLTALLGSIVLLIFGIYWLVSGLKDHLAISYIALGLFVPGPSLGYSYWILITSVLCNLINVCLIRLRSYLLERDPPPPTIKVDNHSDGTIFLY
;
A
#
# COMPACT_ATOMS: atom_id res chain seq x y z
N MET A 1 -21.05 35.30 0.16
CA MET A 1 -21.08 34.24 -0.88
C MET A 1 -19.96 33.17 -0.73
N ALA A 2 -19.28 33.06 0.44
CA ALA A 2 -18.20 32.09 0.68
C ALA A 2 -18.61 30.81 1.45
N VAL A 3 -19.88 30.71 1.86
CA VAL A 3 -20.36 29.66 2.78
C VAL A 3 -20.85 28.41 2.02
N THR A 4 -21.36 28.56 0.80
CA THR A 4 -21.99 27.49 -0.01
C THR A 4 -21.03 26.46 -0.59
N ARG A 5 -19.70 26.60 -0.42
CA ARG A 5 -18.71 25.72 -1.08
C ARG A 5 -17.77 24.97 -0.13
N ARG A 6 -18.05 25.01 1.18
CA ARG A 6 -17.32 24.21 2.18
C ARG A 6 -17.61 22.72 2.06
N VAL A 7 -18.73 22.34 1.47
CA VAL A 7 -19.14 20.93 1.24
C VAL A 7 -18.11 20.19 0.38
N TYR A 8 -17.55 20.82 -0.66
CA TYR A 8 -16.51 20.20 -1.49
C TYR A 8 -15.22 19.91 -0.72
N ILE A 9 -14.83 20.80 0.20
CA ILE A 9 -13.63 20.62 1.04
C ILE A 9 -13.89 19.52 2.08
N PHE A 10 -15.08 19.52 2.67
CA PHE A 10 -15.47 18.50 3.64
C PHE A 10 -15.55 17.11 3.00
N GLY A 11 -16.10 17.01 1.77
CA GLY A 11 -16.06 15.79 0.97
C GLY A 11 -14.63 15.34 0.67
N ALA A 12 -13.75 16.28 0.30
CA ALA A 12 -12.33 15.99 0.07
C ALA A 12 -11.62 15.49 1.34
N PHE A 13 -11.98 16.02 2.51
CA PHE A 13 -11.48 15.54 3.79
C PHE A 13 -11.90 14.09 4.05
N LEU A 14 -13.19 13.76 3.92
CA LEU A 14 -13.68 12.39 4.14
C LEU A 14 -13.01 11.38 3.21
N LEU A 15 -12.86 11.73 1.93
CA LEU A 15 -12.18 10.88 0.94
C LEU A 15 -10.68 10.75 1.22
N SER A 16 -10.02 11.80 1.73
CA SER A 16 -8.61 11.73 2.15
C SER A 16 -8.44 10.79 3.35
N VAL A 17 -9.33 10.87 4.35
CA VAL A 17 -9.33 9.95 5.50
C VAL A 17 -9.58 8.52 5.05
N LEU A 18 -10.57 8.30 4.17
CA LEU A 18 -10.81 6.97 3.59
C LEU A 18 -9.58 6.43 2.88
N SER A 19 -8.92 7.23 2.04
CA SER A 19 -7.67 6.84 1.38
C SER A 19 -6.58 6.42 2.37
N VAL A 20 -6.39 7.19 3.44
CA VAL A 20 -5.41 6.85 4.49
C VAL A 20 -5.76 5.51 5.14
N LEU A 21 -7.02 5.31 5.52
CA LEU A 21 -7.47 4.05 6.12
C LEU A 21 -7.25 2.86 5.18
N LEU A 22 -7.58 2.99 3.89
CA LEU A 22 -7.36 1.95 2.89
C LEU A 22 -5.87 1.64 2.71
N THR A 23 -5.01 2.66 2.75
CA THR A 23 -3.55 2.48 2.67
C THR A 23 -3.01 1.74 3.90
N VAL A 24 -3.48 2.10 5.11
CA VAL A 24 -3.10 1.42 6.35
C VAL A 24 -3.54 -0.04 6.33
N VAL A 25 -4.80 -0.31 5.93
CA VAL A 25 -5.31 -1.67 5.79
C VAL A 25 -4.48 -2.47 4.78
N ALA A 26 -4.13 -1.88 3.64
CA ALA A 26 -3.27 -2.53 2.66
C ALA A 26 -1.90 -2.89 3.27
N ILE A 27 -1.27 -1.99 4.04
CA ILE A 27 0.04 -2.24 4.68
C ILE A 27 -0.05 -3.34 5.75
N SER A 28 -1.11 -3.34 6.57
CA SER A 28 -1.21 -4.19 7.76
C SER A 28 -1.87 -5.55 7.53
N SER A 29 -2.36 -5.84 6.32
CA SER A 29 -3.12 -7.06 6.04
C SER A 29 -2.27 -8.15 5.41
N ASP A 30 -2.61 -9.40 5.74
CA ASP A 30 -1.86 -10.61 5.34
C ASP A 30 -2.32 -11.21 4.01
N SER A 31 -2.73 -10.37 3.05
CA SER A 31 -3.40 -10.82 1.82
C SER A 31 -3.07 -9.96 0.61
N TRP A 32 -1.77 -9.69 0.42
CA TRP A 32 -1.25 -9.19 -0.85
C TRP A 32 -1.22 -10.28 -1.90
N VAL A 33 -0.84 -11.49 -1.49
CA VAL A 33 -0.79 -12.68 -2.33
C VAL A 33 -1.60 -13.77 -1.67
N VAL A 34 -2.45 -14.43 -2.47
CA VAL A 34 -3.27 -15.56 -2.04
C VAL A 34 -3.10 -16.68 -3.05
N SER A 35 -2.81 -17.88 -2.58
CA SER A 35 -2.64 -19.04 -3.45
C SER A 35 -3.25 -20.28 -2.82
N THR A 36 -3.85 -21.12 -3.66
CA THR A 36 -4.12 -22.51 -3.29
C THR A 36 -2.85 -23.34 -3.54
N ALA A 37 -2.66 -24.39 -2.75
CA ALA A 37 -1.54 -25.31 -2.87
C ALA A 37 -2.11 -26.72 -2.95
N THR A 38 -2.05 -27.32 -4.15
CA THR A 38 -2.60 -28.65 -4.43
C THR A 38 -1.48 -29.69 -4.47
N ALA A 39 -1.75 -30.88 -3.94
CA ALA A 39 -0.89 -32.05 -4.02
C ALA A 39 -1.73 -33.27 -4.40
N GLU A 40 -1.13 -34.23 -5.13
CA GLU A 40 -1.86 -35.36 -5.75
C GLU A 40 -2.63 -36.25 -4.75
N ILE A 41 -2.17 -36.31 -3.50
CA ILE A 41 -2.70 -37.22 -2.47
C ILE A 41 -3.66 -36.49 -1.50
N GLN A 42 -3.95 -35.21 -1.75
CA GLN A 42 -4.67 -34.38 -0.79
C GLN A 42 -6.19 -34.36 -1.05
N SER A 43 -7.01 -34.57 -0.02
CA SER A 43 -8.48 -34.52 -0.13
C SER A 43 -9.04 -33.10 -0.18
N ARG A 44 -8.26 -32.11 0.28
CA ARG A 44 -8.63 -30.69 0.32
C ARG A 44 -7.39 -29.83 0.11
N ASP A 45 -7.49 -28.84 -0.77
CA ASP A 45 -6.37 -27.94 -1.08
C ASP A 45 -5.85 -27.19 0.15
N SER A 46 -4.54 -27.10 0.27
CA SER A 46 -3.88 -26.20 1.23
C SER A 46 -4.03 -24.75 0.77
N MET A 47 -3.98 -23.80 1.71
CA MET A 47 -4.11 -22.38 1.37
C MET A 47 -2.95 -21.57 1.94
N ILE A 48 -2.42 -20.68 1.11
CA ILE A 48 -1.35 -19.75 1.41
C ILE A 48 -1.90 -18.34 1.25
N ARG A 49 -1.69 -17.51 2.26
CA ARG A 49 -1.98 -16.07 2.18
C ARG A 49 -0.86 -15.31 2.88
N TYR A 50 -0.35 -14.27 2.25
CA TYR A 50 0.62 -13.42 2.92
C TYR A 50 0.52 -11.96 2.48
N GLY A 51 0.87 -11.08 3.41
CA GLY A 51 1.03 -9.65 3.23
C GLY A 51 2.49 -9.26 3.04
N LEU A 52 2.80 -8.00 3.31
CA LEU A 52 4.15 -7.47 3.18
C LEU A 52 5.09 -7.96 4.30
N PHE A 53 4.58 -8.32 5.47
CA PHE A 53 5.40 -8.66 6.63
C PHE A 53 5.14 -10.06 7.15
N THR A 54 3.88 -10.46 7.19
CA THR A 54 3.40 -11.70 7.78
C THR A 54 2.44 -12.43 6.85
N GLY A 55 2.22 -13.70 7.13
CA GLY A 55 1.26 -14.52 6.40
C GLY A 55 0.85 -15.75 7.18
N GLU A 56 0.03 -16.56 6.54
CA GLU A 56 -0.48 -17.80 7.07
C GLU A 56 -0.41 -18.89 6.00
N LEU A 57 0.12 -20.04 6.41
CA LEU A 57 0.14 -21.27 5.65
C LEU A 57 -0.77 -22.29 6.33
N THR A 58 -1.84 -22.68 5.65
CA THR A 58 -2.76 -23.72 6.13
C THR A 58 -2.55 -25.00 5.32
N LEU A 59 -2.00 -26.01 5.96
CA LEU A 59 -1.74 -27.32 5.37
C LEU A 59 -2.88 -28.27 5.71
N ASN A 60 -3.51 -28.80 4.67
CA ASN A 60 -4.63 -29.76 4.79
C ASN A 60 -4.20 -31.19 4.44
N THR A 61 -2.93 -31.54 4.68
CA THR A 61 -2.36 -32.86 4.31
C THR A 61 -2.72 -33.96 5.30
N LEU A 62 -3.10 -33.60 6.53
CA LEU A 62 -3.55 -34.49 7.57
C LEU A 62 -5.06 -34.34 7.79
N VAL A 63 -5.66 -35.26 8.55
CA VAL A 63 -7.09 -35.20 8.96
C VAL A 63 -7.40 -33.89 9.69
N THR A 64 -6.42 -33.35 10.43
CA THR A 64 -6.52 -32.05 11.09
C THR A 64 -5.72 -31.00 10.31
N PRO A 65 -6.33 -29.83 10.01
CA PRO A 65 -5.62 -28.75 9.34
C PRO A 65 -4.56 -28.16 10.28
N MET A 66 -3.36 -27.91 9.76
CA MET A 66 -2.29 -27.24 10.49
C MET A 66 -2.07 -25.83 9.95
N SER A 67 -2.26 -24.81 10.78
CA SER A 67 -1.98 -23.41 10.46
C SER A 67 -0.62 -23.01 11.01
N ASN A 68 0.29 -22.58 10.14
CA ASN A 68 1.60 -22.06 10.50
C ASN A 68 1.69 -20.58 10.11
N ALA A 69 2.21 -19.75 11.02
CA ALA A 69 2.52 -18.36 10.71
C ALA A 69 3.73 -18.28 9.78
N LEU A 70 3.65 -17.42 8.77
CA LEU A 70 4.75 -17.09 7.88
C LEU A 70 5.32 -15.73 8.25
N PHE A 71 6.65 -15.63 8.20
CA PHE A 71 7.37 -14.39 8.45
C PHE A 71 8.22 -14.04 7.24
N MET A 72 8.08 -12.82 6.75
CA MET A 72 8.95 -12.29 5.70
C MET A 72 10.36 -12.13 6.28
N THR A 73 11.32 -12.84 5.70
CA THR A 73 12.73 -12.77 6.09
C THR A 73 13.53 -12.32 4.88
N CYS A 74 14.37 -11.30 5.08
CA CYS A 74 15.05 -10.58 4.02
C CYS A 74 16.54 -10.43 4.36
N LEU A 75 17.40 -10.80 3.41
CA LEU A 75 18.85 -10.64 3.49
C LEU A 75 19.31 -9.65 2.43
N SER A 76 19.92 -8.54 2.88
CA SER A 76 20.49 -7.52 1.99
C SER A 76 21.65 -8.06 1.16
N ASP A 77 22.44 -8.96 1.75
CA ASP A 77 23.71 -9.43 1.16
C ASP A 77 23.47 -10.24 -0.12
N PHE A 78 22.33 -10.93 -0.20
CA PHE A 78 21.91 -11.74 -1.34
C PHE A 78 20.81 -11.08 -2.18
N ASN A 79 20.41 -9.85 -1.86
CA ASN A 79 19.27 -9.15 -2.47
C ASN A 79 18.00 -10.02 -2.51
N ALA A 80 17.75 -10.81 -1.47
CA ALA A 80 16.73 -11.84 -1.44
C ALA A 80 15.82 -11.74 -0.22
N CYS A 81 14.54 -11.99 -0.43
CA CYS A 81 13.51 -12.13 0.59
C CYS A 81 12.71 -13.39 0.31
N ALA A 82 12.30 -14.09 1.37
CA ALA A 82 11.34 -15.17 1.25
C ALA A 82 10.49 -15.26 2.52
N LEU A 83 9.35 -15.94 2.40
CA LEU A 83 8.49 -16.25 3.53
C LEU A 83 8.89 -17.60 4.12
N SER A 84 9.21 -17.57 5.40
CA SER A 84 9.58 -18.75 6.16
C SER A 84 8.56 -19.05 7.26
N CYS A 85 8.24 -20.32 7.46
CA CYS A 85 7.43 -20.80 8.58
C CYS A 85 8.27 -21.35 9.75
N LYS A 86 9.60 -21.23 9.71
CA LYS A 86 10.48 -21.75 10.77
C LYS A 86 10.22 -21.05 12.10
N THR A 87 10.36 -21.78 13.20
CA THR A 87 10.07 -21.23 14.54
C THR A 87 11.18 -20.31 15.02
N GLU A 88 12.44 -20.63 14.72
CA GLU A 88 13.61 -19.85 15.11
C GLU A 88 14.07 -18.89 14.02
N GLU A 89 14.51 -17.69 14.40
CA GLU A 89 14.98 -16.65 13.48
C GLU A 89 16.20 -17.09 12.66
N ASN A 90 17.18 -17.73 13.31
CA ASN A 90 18.39 -18.22 12.62
C ASN A 90 18.05 -19.25 11.52
N ALA A 91 17.09 -20.14 11.77
CA ALA A 91 16.64 -21.10 10.78
C ALA A 91 15.96 -20.43 9.57
N ARG A 92 15.23 -19.32 9.78
CA ARG A 92 14.65 -18.53 8.68
C ARG A 92 15.73 -17.89 7.82
N ILE A 93 16.77 -17.34 8.45
CA ILE A 93 17.89 -16.69 7.73
C ILE A 93 18.60 -17.72 6.84
N ILE A 94 18.94 -18.89 7.40
CA ILE A 94 19.59 -19.99 6.68
C ILE A 94 18.71 -20.49 5.51
N GLU A 95 17.39 -20.54 5.70
CA GLU A 95 16.46 -20.95 4.64
C GLU A 95 16.46 -19.95 3.48
N VAL A 96 16.36 -18.65 3.75
CA VAL A 96 16.37 -17.63 2.70
C VAL A 96 17.73 -17.55 2.02
N GLU A 97 18.82 -17.68 2.76
CA GLU A 97 20.17 -17.74 2.20
C GLU A 97 20.31 -18.93 1.24
N ALA A 98 19.86 -20.12 1.66
CA ALA A 98 19.88 -21.31 0.82
C ALA A 98 19.06 -21.12 -0.47
N LEU A 99 17.84 -20.59 -0.37
CA LEU A 99 16.99 -20.32 -1.54
C LEU A 99 17.63 -19.28 -2.49
N ALA A 100 18.28 -18.26 -1.94
CA ALA A 100 18.94 -17.22 -2.73
C ALA A 100 20.13 -17.76 -3.52
N GLN A 101 20.85 -18.71 -2.92
CA GLN A 101 21.96 -19.43 -3.56
C GLN A 101 21.47 -20.55 -4.52
N GLY A 102 20.16 -20.82 -4.56
CA GLY A 102 19.56 -21.87 -5.38
C GLY A 102 19.65 -23.26 -4.73
N PHE A 103 19.98 -23.39 -3.45
CA PHE A 103 19.95 -24.66 -2.74
C PHE A 103 18.55 -25.00 -2.23
N ARG A 104 18.35 -26.28 -1.87
CA ARG A 104 17.06 -26.82 -1.42
C ARG A 104 17.02 -26.94 0.11
N PRO A 105 16.39 -26.01 0.83
CA PRO A 105 16.19 -26.15 2.26
C PRO A 105 15.05 -27.13 2.58
N THR A 106 15.08 -27.69 3.79
CA THR A 106 13.96 -28.44 4.37
C THR A 106 12.71 -27.55 4.50
N PRO A 107 11.60 -27.86 3.82
CA PRO A 107 10.42 -27.00 3.80
C PRO A 107 9.57 -27.08 5.07
N ALA A 108 9.82 -28.05 5.95
CA ALA A 108 9.06 -28.24 7.18
C ALA A 108 9.19 -27.05 8.14
N CYS A 109 8.09 -26.71 8.82
CA CYS A 109 8.03 -25.64 9.81
C CYS A 109 8.66 -26.07 11.16
N THR A 110 9.96 -26.27 11.17
CA THR A 110 10.76 -26.73 12.31
C THR A 110 11.73 -25.65 12.79
N ALA A 111 12.43 -25.91 13.89
CA ALA A 111 13.45 -25.01 14.44
C ALA A 111 14.79 -25.07 13.68
N VAL A 112 14.95 -26.00 12.73
CA VAL A 112 16.24 -26.25 12.04
C VAL A 112 16.02 -26.23 10.53
N THR A 113 17.03 -25.77 9.81
CA THR A 113 17.06 -25.78 8.36
C THR A 113 18.25 -26.63 7.89
N GLU A 114 17.95 -27.81 7.39
CA GLU A 114 18.93 -28.60 6.63
C GLU A 114 18.85 -28.19 5.15
N VAL A 115 19.99 -28.22 4.46
CA VAL A 115 20.13 -27.74 3.08
C VAL A 115 20.75 -28.83 2.22
N ASP A 116 20.07 -29.20 1.15
CA ASP A 116 20.61 -30.08 0.12
C ASP A 116 21.26 -29.23 -0.99
N GLN A 117 22.56 -29.49 -1.23
CA GLN A 117 23.38 -28.79 -2.22
C GLN A 117 23.54 -29.57 -3.53
N ASN A 118 23.04 -30.82 -3.59
CA ASN A 118 23.30 -31.70 -4.73
C ASN A 118 22.37 -31.45 -5.92
N ASP A 119 21.24 -30.78 -5.71
CA ASP A 119 20.21 -30.48 -6.73
C ASP A 119 19.80 -28.99 -6.68
N PRO A 120 20.57 -28.10 -7.33
CA PRO A 120 20.29 -26.67 -7.29
C PRO A 120 19.06 -26.28 -8.13
N LEU A 121 18.26 -25.39 -7.58
CA LEU A 121 17.13 -24.70 -8.21
C LEU A 121 17.63 -23.53 -9.06
N TYR A 122 17.26 -23.51 -10.34
CA TYR A 122 17.47 -22.37 -11.22
C TYR A 122 16.17 -22.02 -11.97
N PRO A 123 15.68 -20.77 -11.91
CA PRO A 123 16.21 -19.61 -11.19
C PRO A 123 15.98 -19.69 -9.66
N PRO A 124 16.70 -18.88 -8.84
CA PRO A 124 16.53 -18.87 -7.40
C PRO A 124 15.12 -18.36 -7.03
N PRO A 125 14.34 -19.12 -6.25
CA PRO A 125 12.92 -18.86 -6.02
C PRO A 125 12.67 -17.82 -4.91
N VAL A 126 13.28 -16.65 -5.03
CA VAL A 126 13.26 -15.58 -4.01
C VAL A 126 12.64 -14.29 -4.53
N LEU A 127 12.06 -13.50 -3.62
CA LEU A 127 11.64 -12.13 -3.87
C LEU A 127 12.87 -11.21 -3.82
N SER A 128 13.00 -10.27 -4.75
CA SER A 128 14.12 -9.31 -4.72
C SER A 128 13.98 -8.35 -3.53
N TYR A 129 15.02 -8.27 -2.70
CA TYR A 129 15.07 -7.35 -1.54
C TYR A 129 14.89 -5.89 -1.95
N ALA A 130 15.56 -5.45 -3.02
CA ALA A 130 15.46 -4.08 -3.52
C ALA A 130 14.03 -3.71 -3.90
N VAL A 131 13.30 -4.60 -4.59
CA VAL A 131 11.91 -4.38 -4.98
C VAL A 131 11.01 -4.35 -3.74
N TYR A 132 11.21 -5.30 -2.83
CA TYR A 132 10.48 -5.37 -1.57
C TYR A 132 10.58 -4.07 -0.75
N ILE A 133 11.82 -3.60 -0.52
CA ILE A 133 12.07 -2.36 0.21
C ILE A 133 11.52 -1.15 -0.55
N ALA A 134 11.67 -1.10 -1.88
CA ALA A 134 11.13 -0.01 -2.69
C ALA A 134 9.61 0.11 -2.53
N VAL A 135 8.87 -1.01 -2.59
CA VAL A 135 7.42 -1.05 -2.38
C VAL A 135 7.06 -0.50 -0.99
N ILE A 136 7.75 -0.96 0.05
CA ILE A 136 7.50 -0.54 1.43
C ILE A 136 7.77 0.95 1.63
N VAL A 137 8.93 1.43 1.17
CA VAL A 137 9.31 2.84 1.33
C VAL A 137 8.31 3.75 0.62
N VAL A 138 7.96 3.44 -0.63
CA VAL A 138 7.00 4.25 -1.39
C VAL A 138 5.61 4.21 -0.75
N LEU A 139 5.17 3.07 -0.19
CA LEU A 139 3.91 2.97 0.57
C LEU A 139 3.90 3.85 1.82
N PHE A 140 4.98 3.86 2.60
CA PHE A 140 5.06 4.72 3.80
C PHE A 140 5.12 6.21 3.43
N VAL A 141 5.81 6.55 2.34
CA VAL A 141 5.82 7.93 1.82
C VAL A 141 4.43 8.33 1.32
N GLN A 142 3.71 7.45 0.61
CA GLN A 142 2.31 7.65 0.22
C GLN A 142 1.43 7.90 1.45
N LEU A 143 1.59 7.10 2.50
CA LEU A 143 0.83 7.26 3.75
C LEU A 143 1.10 8.63 4.40
N ALA A 144 2.36 9.06 4.46
CA ALA A 144 2.74 10.36 4.99
C ALA A 144 2.09 11.52 4.22
N PHE A 145 2.14 11.49 2.88
CA PHE A 145 1.48 12.50 2.06
C PHE A 145 -0.05 12.46 2.15
N GLY A 146 -0.64 11.26 2.31
CA GLY A 146 -2.07 11.11 2.55
C GLY A 146 -2.52 11.75 3.87
N LEU A 147 -1.72 11.61 4.93
CA LEU A 147 -1.96 12.29 6.21
C LEU A 147 -1.85 13.80 6.10
N VAL A 148 -0.86 14.30 5.35
CA VAL A 148 -0.71 15.73 5.05
C VAL A 148 -1.92 16.23 4.27
N ALA A 149 -2.39 15.50 3.26
CA ALA A 149 -3.57 15.85 2.48
C ALA A 149 -4.84 15.92 3.35
N ALA A 150 -5.06 14.93 4.21
CA ALA A 150 -6.20 14.94 5.15
C ALA A 150 -6.12 16.12 6.14
N SER A 151 -4.92 16.41 6.66
CA SER A 151 -4.67 17.53 7.58
C SER A 151 -4.91 18.88 6.91
N LEU A 152 -4.44 19.07 5.68
CA LEU A 152 -4.70 20.29 4.91
C LEU A 152 -6.19 20.42 4.57
N ALA A 153 -6.88 19.32 4.26
CA ALA A 153 -8.31 19.35 3.97
C ALA A 153 -9.14 19.81 5.18
N ILE A 154 -8.86 19.31 6.39
CA ILE A 154 -9.57 19.76 7.61
C ILE A 154 -9.20 21.21 7.97
N LEU A 155 -7.94 21.62 7.79
CA LEU A 155 -7.53 23.00 7.99
C LEU A 155 -8.27 23.95 7.06
N ASN A 156 -8.43 23.59 5.78
CA ASN A 156 -9.18 24.39 4.81
C ASN A 156 -10.70 24.34 5.02
N ALA A 157 -11.23 23.31 5.70
CA ALA A 157 -12.65 23.22 6.05
C ALA A 157 -13.01 24.13 7.24
N THR A 158 -12.10 24.23 8.21
CA THR A 158 -12.30 24.95 9.48
C THR A 158 -11.83 26.40 9.41
N LYS A 159 -10.64 26.63 8.83
CA LYS A 159 -9.96 27.93 8.78
C LYS A 159 -9.78 28.37 7.32
N ASN A 160 -9.54 29.66 7.13
CA ASN A 160 -9.17 30.25 5.83
C ASN A 160 -7.69 30.67 5.90
N PRO A 161 -6.74 29.74 5.68
CA PRO A 161 -5.33 30.09 5.69
C PRO A 161 -5.01 31.08 4.55
N THR A 162 -4.17 32.08 4.86
CA THR A 162 -3.72 33.10 3.91
C THR A 162 -2.52 32.65 3.08
N GLU A 163 -1.74 31.69 3.58
CA GLU A 163 -0.57 31.16 2.89
C GLU A 163 -0.95 30.08 1.85
N PRO A 164 -0.37 30.13 0.64
CA PRO A 164 -0.75 29.25 -0.47
C PRO A 164 -0.42 27.78 -0.22
N ILE A 165 0.61 27.49 0.59
CA ILE A 165 1.01 26.12 0.94
C ILE A 165 0.01 25.44 1.88
N PHE A 166 -0.62 26.21 2.78
CA PHE A 166 -1.67 25.71 3.66
C PHE A 166 -3.07 25.82 3.04
N GLY A 167 -3.20 26.56 1.94
CA GLY A 167 -4.44 26.75 1.21
C GLY A 167 -4.78 25.61 0.25
N LEU A 168 -5.64 25.95 -0.72
CA LEU A 168 -6.13 25.04 -1.75
C LEU A 168 -5.02 24.40 -2.61
N PRO A 169 -3.96 25.15 -3.03
CA PRO A 169 -2.88 24.57 -3.84
C PRO A 169 -2.12 23.45 -3.12
N GLY A 170 -1.79 23.63 -1.84
CA GLY A 170 -1.10 22.60 -1.07
C GLY A 170 -1.93 21.32 -0.91
N CYS A 171 -3.23 21.46 -0.62
CA CYS A 171 -4.14 20.33 -0.54
C CYS A 171 -4.24 19.58 -1.90
N LEU A 172 -4.26 20.31 -3.01
CA LEU A 172 -4.27 19.72 -4.35
C LEU A 172 -3.00 18.91 -4.61
N TRP A 173 -1.82 19.51 -4.41
CA TRP A 173 -0.54 18.84 -4.69
C TRP A 173 -0.28 17.64 -3.78
N ALA A 174 -0.72 17.69 -2.52
CA ALA A 174 -0.63 16.56 -1.61
C ALA A 174 -1.48 15.37 -2.09
N ASN A 175 -2.70 15.60 -2.59
CA ASN A 175 -3.53 14.54 -3.17
C ASN A 175 -2.95 14.00 -4.49
N VAL A 176 -2.42 14.87 -5.36
CA VAL A 176 -1.74 14.45 -6.60
C VAL A 176 -0.55 13.55 -6.28
N LEU A 177 0.31 13.97 -5.34
CA LEU A 177 1.50 13.20 -4.97
C LEU A 177 1.12 11.85 -4.33
N THR A 178 0.09 11.84 -3.48
CA THR A 178 -0.44 10.60 -2.89
C THR A 178 -0.94 9.64 -3.97
N ALA A 179 -1.71 10.13 -4.96
CA ALA A 179 -2.19 9.32 -6.08
C ALA A 179 -1.04 8.78 -6.94
N LEU A 180 -0.04 9.61 -7.24
CA LEU A 180 1.14 9.21 -8.01
C LEU A 180 1.94 8.12 -7.30
N LEU A 181 2.24 8.30 -6.01
CA LEU A 181 2.97 7.32 -5.21
C LEU A 181 2.21 5.98 -5.13
N GLY A 182 0.89 6.01 -4.91
CA GLY A 182 0.08 4.78 -4.91
C GLY A 182 0.05 4.09 -6.27
N SER A 183 0.06 4.86 -7.36
CA SER A 183 0.15 4.31 -8.71
C SER A 183 1.53 3.67 -8.96
N ILE A 184 2.61 4.28 -8.46
CA ILE A 184 3.97 3.72 -8.53
C ILE A 184 4.04 2.40 -7.77
N VAL A 185 3.46 2.29 -6.57
CA VAL A 185 3.42 1.03 -5.80
C VAL A 185 2.72 -0.08 -6.59
N LEU A 186 1.53 0.22 -7.12
CA LEU A 186 0.77 -0.73 -7.94
C LEU A 186 1.57 -1.20 -9.16
N LEU A 187 2.25 -0.27 -9.85
CA LEU A 187 3.07 -0.61 -11.01
C LEU A 187 4.30 -1.43 -10.64
N ILE A 188 5.06 -1.06 -9.61
CA ILE A 188 6.26 -1.80 -9.20
C ILE A 188 5.88 -3.24 -8.84
N PHE A 189 4.89 -3.42 -7.96
CA PHE A 189 4.50 -4.76 -7.51
C PHE A 189 3.81 -5.56 -8.64
N GLY A 190 2.92 -4.92 -9.41
CA GLY A 190 2.19 -5.58 -10.50
C GLY A 190 3.10 -6.02 -11.64
N ILE A 191 4.07 -5.19 -12.06
CA ILE A 191 5.05 -5.57 -13.08
C ILE A 191 5.94 -6.69 -12.53
N TYR A 192 6.39 -6.58 -11.28
CA TYR A 192 7.21 -7.62 -10.66
C TYR A 192 6.48 -8.96 -10.62
N TRP A 193 5.21 -8.97 -10.21
CA TRP A 193 4.36 -10.17 -10.19
C TRP A 193 4.27 -10.88 -11.55
N LEU A 194 4.20 -10.11 -12.64
CA LEU A 194 4.06 -10.65 -14.00
C LEU A 194 5.37 -11.18 -14.60
N VAL A 195 6.51 -10.58 -14.25
CA VAL A 195 7.80 -10.81 -14.95
C VAL A 195 8.77 -11.67 -14.15
N SER A 196 8.78 -11.58 -12.81
CA SER A 196 9.82 -12.20 -11.97
C SER A 196 9.68 -13.71 -11.78
N GLY A 197 8.54 -14.31 -12.15
CA GLY A 197 8.21 -15.69 -11.80
C GLY A 197 7.65 -15.84 -10.38
N LEU A 198 7.43 -14.74 -9.63
CA LEU A 198 6.88 -14.77 -8.27
C LEU A 198 5.58 -15.57 -8.16
N LYS A 199 4.73 -15.55 -9.21
CA LYS A 199 3.50 -16.36 -9.26
C LYS A 199 3.77 -17.87 -9.15
N ASP A 200 4.92 -18.34 -9.63
CA ASP A 200 5.24 -19.76 -9.77
C ASP A 200 5.90 -20.32 -8.49
N HIS A 201 6.72 -19.52 -7.78
CA HIS A 201 7.41 -19.97 -6.55
C HIS A 201 6.87 -19.35 -5.25
N LEU A 202 6.11 -18.25 -5.34
CA LEU A 202 5.53 -17.49 -4.22
C LEU A 202 6.51 -17.04 -3.13
N ALA A 203 7.82 -17.20 -3.36
CA ALA A 203 8.88 -17.06 -2.37
C ALA A 203 8.65 -17.89 -1.09
N ILE A 204 8.14 -19.12 -1.22
CA ILE A 204 7.91 -20.07 -0.11
C ILE A 204 8.51 -21.43 -0.49
N SER A 205 9.29 -22.03 0.41
CA SER A 205 9.99 -23.30 0.19
C SER A 205 9.07 -24.43 -0.30
N TYR A 206 7.90 -24.61 0.32
CA TYR A 206 6.94 -25.65 -0.11
C TYR A 206 6.58 -25.60 -1.59
N ILE A 207 6.44 -24.40 -2.16
CA ILE A 207 6.05 -24.21 -3.56
C ILE A 207 7.30 -24.18 -4.44
N ALA A 208 8.34 -23.48 -3.98
CA ALA A 208 9.63 -23.36 -4.66
C ALA A 208 10.29 -24.72 -4.95
N LEU A 209 10.20 -25.68 -4.01
CA LEU A 209 10.73 -27.04 -4.19
C LEU A 209 9.81 -27.96 -5.02
N GLY A 210 8.65 -27.49 -5.45
CA GLY A 210 7.71 -28.27 -6.27
C GLY A 210 6.91 -29.31 -5.50
N LEU A 211 6.78 -29.19 -4.17
CA LEU A 211 5.95 -30.11 -3.37
C LEU A 211 4.44 -29.87 -3.57
N PHE A 212 4.07 -28.64 -3.92
CA PHE A 212 2.69 -28.25 -4.20
C PHE A 212 2.62 -27.45 -5.49
N VAL A 213 1.53 -27.64 -6.24
CA VAL A 213 1.22 -26.83 -7.41
C VAL A 213 0.44 -25.58 -6.97
N PRO A 214 0.92 -24.36 -7.26
CA PRO A 214 0.26 -23.13 -6.84
C PRO A 214 -0.92 -22.77 -7.75
N GLY A 215 -2.01 -22.26 -7.15
CA GLY A 215 -3.07 -21.50 -7.82
C GLY A 215 -3.00 -20.03 -7.41
N PRO A 216 -2.00 -19.26 -7.90
CA PRO A 216 -1.64 -17.95 -7.36
C PRO A 216 -2.60 -16.85 -7.82
N SER A 217 -2.90 -15.91 -6.93
CA SER A 217 -3.72 -14.74 -7.21
C SER A 217 -3.29 -13.55 -6.33
N LEU A 218 -3.56 -12.33 -6.83
CA LEU A 218 -3.39 -11.10 -6.05
C LEU A 218 -4.56 -10.97 -5.08
N GLY A 219 -4.26 -10.80 -3.80
CA GLY A 219 -5.25 -10.67 -2.75
C GLY A 219 -5.84 -9.26 -2.63
N TYR A 220 -6.82 -9.10 -1.72
CA TYR A 220 -7.60 -7.87 -1.62
C TYR A 220 -6.76 -6.64 -1.20
N SER A 221 -5.67 -6.85 -0.45
CA SER A 221 -4.81 -5.77 0.05
C SER A 221 -4.20 -4.96 -1.08
N TYR A 222 -3.79 -5.67 -2.15
CA TYR A 222 -3.28 -5.05 -3.36
C TYR A 222 -4.37 -4.27 -4.10
N TRP A 223 -5.55 -4.84 -4.28
CA TRP A 223 -6.65 -4.22 -5.02
C TRP A 223 -7.24 -2.99 -4.31
N ILE A 224 -7.26 -2.98 -2.98
CA ILE A 224 -7.72 -1.83 -2.19
C ILE A 224 -6.88 -0.56 -2.44
N LEU A 225 -5.59 -0.69 -2.81
CA LEU A 225 -4.77 0.46 -3.17
C LEU A 225 -5.28 1.19 -4.41
N ILE A 226 -5.91 0.50 -5.36
CA ILE A 226 -6.58 1.15 -6.51
C ILE A 226 -7.68 2.08 -6.00
N THR A 227 -8.48 1.62 -5.05
CA THR A 227 -9.53 2.44 -4.44
C THR A 227 -8.94 3.66 -3.72
N SER A 228 -7.82 3.50 -3.01
CA SER A 228 -7.10 4.64 -2.41
C SER A 228 -6.63 5.65 -3.46
N VAL A 229 -6.05 5.20 -4.57
CA VAL A 229 -5.63 6.08 -5.68
C VAL A 229 -6.83 6.83 -6.26
N LEU A 230 -7.94 6.13 -6.52
CA LEU A 230 -9.18 6.74 -7.03
C LEU A 230 -9.74 7.79 -6.07
N CYS A 231 -9.73 7.54 -4.75
CA CYS A 231 -10.15 8.55 -3.76
C CYS A 231 -9.34 9.85 -3.87
N ASN A 232 -8.01 9.74 -4.02
CA ASN A 232 -7.15 10.91 -4.19
C ASN A 232 -7.39 11.63 -5.53
N LEU A 233 -7.62 10.89 -6.62
CA LEU A 233 -7.95 11.49 -7.92
C LEU A 233 -9.29 12.22 -7.89
N ILE A 234 -10.29 11.65 -7.21
CA ILE A 234 -11.59 12.31 -6.99
C ILE A 234 -11.38 13.58 -6.17
N ASN A 235 -10.53 13.58 -5.14
CA ASN A 235 -10.20 14.79 -4.38
C ASN A 235 -9.60 15.88 -5.25
N VAL A 236 -8.67 15.53 -6.14
CA VAL A 236 -8.09 16.49 -7.10
C VAL A 236 -9.19 17.09 -7.97
N CYS A 237 -10.11 16.27 -8.47
CA CYS A 237 -11.25 16.72 -9.26
C CYS A 237 -12.18 17.67 -8.47
N LEU A 238 -12.54 17.31 -7.23
CA LEU A 238 -13.39 18.15 -6.36
C LEU A 238 -12.75 19.51 -6.07
N ILE A 239 -11.44 19.52 -5.78
CA ILE A 239 -10.70 20.75 -5.50
C ILE A 239 -10.63 21.63 -6.75
N ARG A 240 -10.33 21.04 -7.93
CA ARG A 240 -10.31 21.77 -9.21
C ARG A 240 -11.68 22.31 -9.60
N LEU A 241 -12.73 21.51 -9.42
CA LEU A 241 -14.11 21.93 -9.68
C LEU A 241 -14.48 23.13 -8.81
N ARG A 242 -14.11 23.10 -7.53
CA ARG A 242 -14.31 24.24 -6.63
C ARG A 242 -13.60 25.50 -7.13
N SER A 243 -12.33 25.40 -7.53
CA SER A 243 -11.58 26.54 -8.07
C SER A 243 -12.24 27.10 -9.33
N TYR A 244 -12.57 26.23 -10.27
CA TYR A 244 -13.21 26.60 -11.53
C TYR A 244 -14.54 27.33 -11.31
N LEU A 245 -15.37 26.81 -10.40
CA LEU A 245 -16.62 27.46 -10.06
C LEU A 245 -16.38 28.83 -9.39
N LEU A 246 -15.28 29.03 -8.66
CA LEU A 246 -15.02 30.26 -7.89
C LEU A 246 -14.56 31.39 -8.81
N GLU A 247 -13.81 31.06 -9.85
CA GLU A 247 -13.39 32.00 -10.90
C GLU A 247 -14.58 32.50 -11.72
N ARG A 248 -15.67 31.73 -11.80
CA ARG A 248 -16.86 32.06 -12.59
C ARG A 248 -17.93 32.84 -11.81
N ASP A 249 -17.81 32.94 -10.49
CA ASP A 249 -18.72 33.77 -9.69
C ASP A 249 -18.36 35.26 -9.88
N PRO A 250 -19.33 36.15 -10.14
CA PRO A 250 -19.05 37.58 -10.25
C PRO A 250 -18.46 38.09 -8.93
N PRO A 251 -17.46 39.00 -8.98
CA PRO A 251 -16.89 39.58 -7.78
C PRO A 251 -18.02 40.20 -6.93
N PRO A 252 -17.97 40.04 -5.59
CA PRO A 252 -18.99 40.61 -4.72
C PRO A 252 -19.13 42.11 -5.04
N PRO A 253 -20.36 42.64 -5.12
CA PRO A 253 -20.56 44.05 -5.42
C PRO A 253 -19.79 44.85 -4.38
N THR A 254 -18.74 45.54 -4.83
CA THR A 254 -18.03 46.49 -4.00
C THR A 254 -19.02 47.63 -3.80
N ILE A 255 -19.62 47.71 -2.61
CA ILE A 255 -20.33 48.92 -2.20
C ILE A 255 -19.24 49.98 -2.13
N LYS A 256 -19.14 50.81 -3.17
CA LYS A 256 -18.43 52.07 -3.08
C LYS A 256 -19.22 52.88 -2.06
N VAL A 257 -18.75 52.90 -0.82
CA VAL A 257 -19.19 53.90 0.14
C VAL A 257 -18.64 55.20 -0.43
N ASP A 258 -19.46 55.90 -1.21
CA ASP A 258 -19.15 57.27 -1.57
C ASP A 258 -18.97 58.01 -0.26
N ASN A 259 -17.78 58.59 -0.07
CA ASN A 259 -17.53 59.55 0.99
C ASN A 259 -18.45 60.75 0.73
N HIS A 260 -19.71 60.67 1.16
CA HIS A 260 -20.44 61.85 1.56
C HIS A 260 -19.70 62.42 2.75
N SER A 261 -18.84 63.36 2.41
CA SER A 261 -18.22 64.32 3.29
C SER A 261 -19.35 65.16 3.91
N ASP A 262 -19.99 64.61 4.95
CA ASP A 262 -20.69 65.44 5.93
C ASP A 262 -19.61 66.20 6.72
N GLY A 263 -19.11 67.25 6.08
CA GLY A 263 -18.27 68.27 6.69
C GLY A 263 -19.09 69.16 7.60
N THR A 264 -19.57 68.64 8.73
CA THR A 264 -20.06 69.44 9.86
C THR A 264 -19.95 68.64 11.15
N ILE A 265 -18.73 68.50 11.67
CA ILE A 265 -18.49 68.39 13.11
C ILE A 265 -17.95 69.76 13.53
N PHE A 266 -18.85 70.67 13.90
CA PHE A 266 -18.47 71.85 14.67
C PHE A 266 -18.36 71.43 16.14
N LEU A 267 -17.13 71.38 16.64
CA LEU A 267 -16.84 71.47 18.07
C LEU A 267 -17.20 72.89 18.52
N TYR A 268 -18.17 73.00 19.42
CA TYR A 268 -18.24 74.01 20.48
C TYR A 268 -18.81 73.36 21.74
#